data_AF-A0A957SAK1-F1
#
_entry.id   AF-A0A957SAK1-F1
#
_cell.length_a   1.000
_cell.length_b   1.000
_cell.length_c   1.000
_cell.angle_alpha   90.00
_cell.angle_beta   90.00
_cell.angle_gamma   90.00
#
_symmetry.space_group_name_H-M   'P 1'
#
loop_
_entity.id
_entity.type
_entity.pdbx_description
1 polymer ?
#
loop_
_entity_poly.entity_id
_entity_poly.type
_entity_poly.pdbx_seq_one_letter_code
_entity_poly.pdbx_strand_id
1 'polypeptide(L)'
;MTLFDWLLIGHFVGDWAFQNEWMVRHKQSALFNRAVFVHCAVYTVVMLFTLYLQSTDFSAYLYWAFGAVIFVTHWLIDAPNLAAYWMRFFQQSNVLFVRIV
;
A
#
# COMPACT_ATOMS: atom_id res chain seq x y z
N MET A 1 -16.52 15.20 -7.13
CA MET A 1 -15.52 14.45 -6.36
C MET A 1 -14.19 15.14 -6.58
N THR A 2 -13.46 15.42 -5.50
CA THR A 2 -12.14 16.06 -5.52
C THR A 2 -11.06 15.06 -5.95
N LEU A 3 -9.85 15.55 -6.24
CA LEU A 3 -8.69 14.68 -6.48
C LEU A 3 -8.44 13.74 -5.29
N PHE A 4 -8.59 14.26 -4.07
CA PHE A 4 -8.48 13.46 -2.86
C PHE A 4 -9.49 12.30 -2.85
N ASP A 5 -10.76 12.56 -3.18
CA ASP A 5 -11.80 11.53 -3.18
C ASP A 5 -11.48 10.39 -4.17
N TRP A 6 -10.98 10.72 -5.36
CA TRP A 6 -10.59 9.73 -6.37
C TRP A 6 -9.39 8.88 -5.94
N LEU A 7 -8.38 9.51 -5.34
CA LEU A 7 -7.22 8.80 -4.82
C LEU A 7 -7.59 7.94 -3.61
N LEU A 8 -8.54 8.39 -2.78
CA LEU A 8 -9.07 7.61 -1.67
C LEU A 8 -9.84 6.37 -2.16
N ILE A 9 -10.66 6.51 -3.20
CA ILE A 9 -11.32 5.37 -3.85
C ILE A 9 -10.27 4.42 -4.45
N GLY A 10 -9.30 4.96 -5.19
CA GLY A 10 -8.19 4.19 -5.75
C GLY A 10 -7.42 3.41 -4.69
N HIS A 11 -7.20 4.01 -3.52
CA HIS A 11 -6.56 3.36 -2.38
C HIS A 11 -7.35 2.13 -1.93
N PHE A 12 -8.66 2.26 -1.67
CA PHE A 12 -9.49 1.11 -1.25
C PHE A 12 -9.56 0.03 -2.33
N VAL A 13 -9.66 0.42 -3.60
CA VAL A 13 -9.68 -0.52 -4.71
C VAL A 13 -8.36 -1.30 -4.78
N GLY A 14 -7.22 -0.61 -4.75
CA GLY A 14 -5.91 -1.24 -4.83
C GLY A 14 -5.59 -2.12 -3.63
N ASP A 15 -5.88 -1.63 -2.42
CA ASP A 15 -5.44 -2.28 -1.19
C ASP A 15 -6.41 -3.36 -0.70
N TRP A 16 -7.71 -3.26 -1.00
CA TRP A 16 -8.71 -4.25 -0.55
C TRP A 16 -9.30 -5.07 -1.70
N ALA A 17 -9.73 -4.44 -2.79
CA ALA A 17 -10.43 -5.16 -3.87
C ALA A 17 -9.47 -6.02 -4.71
N PHE A 18 -8.24 -5.53 -4.93
CA PHE A 18 -7.22 -6.26 -5.70
C PHE A 18 -6.25 -7.07 -4.83
N GLN A 19 -6.28 -6.90 -3.52
CA GLN A 19 -5.50 -7.71 -2.60
C GLN A 19 -6.17 -9.08 -2.38
N ASN A 20 -5.43 -10.16 -2.63
CA ASN A 20 -5.93 -11.52 -2.43
C ASN A 20 -5.32 -12.20 -1.19
N GLU A 21 -5.85 -13.36 -0.81
CA GLU A 21 -5.39 -14.12 0.37
C GLU A 21 -3.89 -14.42 0.36
N TRP A 22 -3.32 -14.72 -0.81
CA TRP A 22 -1.89 -15.01 -0.91
C TRP A 22 -1.05 -13.78 -0.55
N MET A 23 -1.42 -12.60 -1.05
CA MET A 23 -0.76 -11.34 -0.70
C MET A 23 -0.85 -11.08 0.80
N VAL A 24 -2.05 -11.19 1.38
CA VAL A 24 -2.29 -10.94 2.81
C VAL A 24 -1.41 -11.84 3.68
N ARG A 25 -1.38 -13.15 3.40
CA ARG A 25 -0.68 -14.13 4.23
C ARG A 25 0.84 -14.04 4.13
N HIS A 26 1.39 -13.56 3.01
CA HIS A 26 2.83 -13.65 2.73
C HIS A 26 3.53 -12.30 2.60
N LYS A 27 2.83 -11.16 2.46
CA LYS A 27 3.48 -9.85 2.26
C LYS A 27 4.43 -9.46 3.40
N GLN A 28 4.18 -9.99 4.60
CA GLN A 28 4.97 -9.71 5.81
C GLN A 28 6.00 -10.81 6.14
N SER A 29 6.18 -11.81 5.27
CA SER A 29 7.07 -12.95 5.54
C SER A 29 8.56 -12.59 5.52
N ALA A 30 8.93 -11.56 4.75
CA ALA A 30 10.29 -11.02 4.66
C ALA A 30 10.24 -9.60 4.07
N LEU A 31 11.28 -8.79 4.29
CA LEU A 31 11.37 -7.44 3.71
C LEU A 31 11.32 -7.45 2.18
N PHE A 32 11.85 -8.49 1.55
CA PHE A 32 11.85 -8.68 0.11
C PHE A 32 11.24 -10.03 -0.24
N ASN A 33 9.96 -10.01 -0.61
CA ASN A 33 9.25 -11.21 -1.06
C ASN A 33 8.32 -10.88 -2.22
N ARG A 34 7.87 -11.91 -2.94
CA ARG A 34 7.03 -11.75 -4.13
C ARG A 34 5.64 -11.20 -3.79
N ALA A 35 5.09 -11.56 -2.63
CA ALA A 35 3.75 -11.13 -2.24
C ALA A 35 3.68 -9.62 -1.99
N VAL A 36 4.64 -9.05 -1.25
CA VAL A 36 4.69 -7.59 -1.04
C VAL A 36 5.01 -6.85 -2.34
N PHE A 37 5.89 -7.41 -3.18
CA PHE A 37 6.19 -6.80 -4.48
C PHE A 37 4.96 -6.70 -5.38
N VAL A 38 4.25 -7.82 -5.56
CA VAL A 38 3.05 -7.84 -6.41
C VAL A 38 1.96 -6.95 -5.82
N HIS A 39 1.76 -6.99 -4.50
CA HIS A 39 0.80 -6.12 -3.81
C HIS A 39 1.10 -4.63 -4.08
N CYS A 40 2.33 -4.18 -3.80
CA CYS A 40 2.73 -2.79 -4.04
C CYS A 40 2.64 -2.43 -5.52
N ALA A 41 2.99 -3.32 -6.44
CA ALA A 41 2.91 -3.06 -7.88
C ALA A 41 1.45 -2.86 -8.34
N VAL A 42 0.55 -3.77 -7.94
CA VAL A 42 -0.88 -3.69 -8.28
C VAL A 42 -1.50 -2.44 -7.65
N TYR A 43 -1.21 -2.18 -6.38
CA TYR A 43 -1.65 -0.98 -5.68
C TYR A 43 -1.18 0.30 -6.41
N THR A 44 0.10 0.41 -6.76
CA THR A 44 0.64 1.56 -7.50
C THR A 44 -0.01 1.72 -8.86
N VAL A 45 -0.27 0.64 -9.59
CA VAL A 45 -0.98 0.70 -10.89
C VAL A 45 -2.39 1.27 -10.72
N VAL A 46 -3.13 0.83 -9.70
CA VAL A 46 -4.47 1.36 -9.41
C VAL A 46 -4.40 2.85 -9.02
N MET A 47 -3.42 3.26 -8.22
CA MET A 47 -3.22 4.66 -7.84
C MET A 47 -2.86 5.56 -9.04
N LEU A 48 -1.99 5.09 -9.93
CA LEU A 48 -1.65 5.80 -11.16
C LEU A 48 -2.85 5.88 -12.11
N PHE A 49 -3.59 4.79 -12.26
CA PHE A 49 -4.80 4.76 -13.09
C PHE A 49 -5.88 5.72 -12.58
N THR A 50 -6.14 5.73 -11.27
CA THR A 50 -7.11 6.67 -10.67
C THR A 50 -6.66 8.12 -10.76
N LEU A 51 -5.36 8.40 -10.60
CA LEU A 51 -4.80 9.73 -10.85
C LEU A 51 -5.03 10.16 -12.31
N TYR A 52 -4.74 9.29 -13.27
CA TYR A 52 -4.92 9.53 -14.69
C TYR A 52 -6.39 9.80 -15.07
N LEU A 53 -7.33 9.04 -14.50
CA LEU A 53 -8.77 9.25 -14.73
C LEU A 53 -9.26 10.61 -14.24
N GLN A 54 -8.67 11.13 -13.16
CA GLN A 54 -9.10 12.39 -12.55
C GLN A 54 -8.41 13.61 -13.14
N SER A 55 -7.15 13.50 -13.58
CA SER A 55 -6.45 14.59 -14.24
C SER A 55 -5.27 14.10 -15.08
N THR A 56 -5.16 14.65 -16.28
CA THR A 56 -4.06 14.40 -17.23
C THR A 56 -3.05 15.55 -17.31
N ASP A 57 -3.23 16.61 -16.52
CA ASP A 57 -2.42 17.85 -16.61
C ASP A 57 -1.05 17.75 -15.91
N PHE A 58 -0.66 16.55 -15.49
CA PHE A 58 0.64 16.32 -14.88
C PHE A 58 1.72 16.13 -15.95
N SER A 59 2.90 16.70 -15.71
CA SER A 59 4.06 16.31 -16.49
C SER A 59 4.32 14.81 -16.29
N ALA A 60 4.79 14.13 -17.34
CA ALA A 60 5.13 12.71 -17.26
C ALA A 60 6.11 12.42 -16.12
N TYR A 61 7.03 13.35 -15.85
CA TYR A 61 7.95 13.27 -14.72
C TYR A 61 7.21 13.22 -13.37
N LEU A 62 6.27 14.13 -13.11
CA LEU A 62 5.52 14.15 -11.85
C LEU A 62 4.63 12.93 -11.68
N TYR A 63 4.04 12.44 -12.76
CA TYR A 63 3.21 11.23 -12.75
C TYR A 63 4.01 10.00 -12.33
N TRP A 64 5.18 9.77 -12.93
CA TRP A 64 6.04 8.65 -12.56
C TRP A 64 6.71 8.83 -11.19
N ALA A 65 7.07 10.06 -10.82
CA ALA A 65 7.59 10.36 -9.49
C ALA A 65 6.55 10.04 -8.41
N PHE A 66 5.28 10.40 -8.63
CA PHE A 66 4.17 10.01 -7.75
C PHE A 66 4.07 8.49 -7.62
N GLY A 67 4.08 7.75 -8.74
CA GLY A 67 4.06 6.29 -8.72
C GLY A 67 5.21 5.67 -7.92
N ALA A 68 6.42 6.20 -8.08
CA ALA A 68 7.59 5.74 -7.33
C ALA A 68 7.46 6.02 -5.82
N VAL A 69 7.01 7.21 -5.43
CA VAL A 69 6.76 7.56 -4.03
C VAL A 69 5.73 6.61 -3.43
N ILE A 70 4.60 6.39 -4.12
CA ILE A 70 3.53 5.49 -3.67
C ILE A 70 4.02 4.06 -3.51
N PHE A 71 4.78 3.54 -4.47
CA PHE A 71 5.32 2.18 -4.39
C PHE A 71 6.25 2.01 -3.19
N VAL A 72 7.20 2.94 -3.02
CA VAL A 72 8.20 2.87 -1.95
C VAL A 72 7.55 3.03 -0.58
N THR A 73 6.66 4.01 -0.40
CA THR A 73 6.00 4.21 0.90
C THR A 73 5.11 3.03 1.26
N HIS A 74 4.34 2.49 0.31
CA HIS A 74 3.49 1.32 0.58
C HIS A 74 4.32 0.10 0.95
N TRP A 75 5.45 -0.12 0.27
CA TRP A 75 6.39 -1.18 0.63
C TRP A 75 6.93 -1.03 2.06
N LEU A 76 7.36 0.18 2.43
CA LEU A 76 7.89 0.45 3.76
C LEU A 76 6.84 0.33 4.86
N ILE A 77 5.57 0.51 4.54
CA ILE A 77 4.46 0.28 5.48
C ILE A 77 4.19 -1.22 5.62
N ASP A 78 4.07 -1.93 4.51
CA ASP A 78 3.59 -3.32 4.50
C ASP A 78 4.65 -4.35 4.82
N ALA A 79 5.84 -4.26 4.21
CA ALA A 79 6.88 -5.27 4.35
C ALA A 79 7.33 -5.48 5.81
N PRO A 80 7.61 -4.43 6.60
CA PRO A 80 7.94 -4.59 8.00
C PRO A 80 6.70 -4.70 8.92
N ASN A 81 5.48 -4.64 8.39
CA ASN A 81 4.25 -4.57 9.20
C ASN A 81 4.20 -3.33 10.12
N LEU A 82 4.50 -2.15 9.57
CA LEU A 82 4.51 -0.88 10.31
C LEU A 82 3.18 -0.58 10.99
N ALA A 83 2.07 -0.99 10.36
CA ALA A 83 0.72 -0.86 10.93
C ALA A 83 0.59 -1.56 12.29
N ALA A 84 1.16 -2.77 12.46
CA ALA A 84 1.13 -3.46 13.75
C ALA A 84 1.97 -2.74 14.81
N TYR A 85 3.11 -2.19 14.45
CA TYR A 85 3.92 -1.36 15.36
C TYR A 85 3.16 -0.11 15.80
N TRP A 86 2.51 0.57 14.86
CA TRP A 86 1.68 1.75 15.15
C TRP A 86 0.51 1.41 16.08
N MET A 87 -0.26 0.36 15.77
CA MET A 87 -1.37 -0.08 16.61
C MET A 87 -0.93 -0.43 18.03
N ARG A 88 0.25 -1.05 18.20
CA ARG A 88 0.80 -1.34 19.53
C ARG A 88 1.22 -0.07 20.27
N PHE A 89 1.87 0.88 19.59
CA PHE A 89 2.31 2.14 20.20
C PHE A 89 1.12 2.92 20.79
N PHE A 90 -0.01 2.95 20.09
CA PHE A 90 -1.24 3.59 20.55
C PHE A 90 -2.17 2.66 21.37
N GLN A 91 -1.71 1.46 21.74
CA GLN A 91 -2.49 0.47 22.50
C GLN A 91 -3.84 0.10 21.85
N GLN A 92 -3.91 0.16 20.51
CA GLN A 92 -5.08 -0.20 19.72
C GLN A 92 -5.18 -1.72 19.47
N SER A 93 -4.13 -2.50 19.78
CA SER A 93 -4.20 -3.97 19.71
C SER A 93 -3.39 -4.65 20.82
N ASN A 94 -3.91 -5.78 21.32
CA ASN A 94 -3.31 -6.61 22.39
C ASN A 94 -2.41 -7.75 21.87
N VAL A 95 -2.03 -7.77 20.59
CA VAL A 95 -1.16 -8.83 20.05
C VAL A 95 0.28 -8.61 20.55
N LEU A 96 0.77 -9.50 21.41
CA LEU A 96 2.12 -9.47 22.03
C LEU A 96 3.26 -9.49 20.98
N PHE A 97 4.32 -8.71 21.21
CA PHE A 97 5.50 -8.60 20.34
C PHE A 97 6.34 -9.88 20.26
N VAL A 98 6.37 -10.66 21.35
CA VAL A 98 7.10 -11.94 21.43
C VAL A 98 6.09 -13.06 21.67
N ARG A 99 6.04 -14.01 20.74
CA ARG A 99 5.43 -15.31 21.00
C ARG A 99 6.54 -16.21 21.54
N ILE A 100 6.57 -16.41 22.85
CA ILE A 100 7.40 -17.48 23.44
C ILE A 100 6.67 -18.79 23.09
N VAL A 101 7.21 -19.54 22.14
CA VAL A 101 6.79 -20.90 21.79
C VAL A 101 7.87 -21.84 22.29
#